data_AF-A0A954EPU7-F1
#
_entry.id   AF-A0A954EPU7-F1
#
_cell.length_a   1.000
_cell.length_b   1.000
_cell.length_c   1.000
_cell.angle_alpha   90.00
_cell.angle_beta   90.00
_cell.angle_gamma   90.00
#
_symmetry.space_group_name_H-M   'P 1'
#
loop_
_entity.id
_entity.type
_entity.pdbx_description
1 polymer ?
#
loop_
_entity_poly.entity_id
_entity_poly.type
_entity_poly.pdbx_seq_one_letter_code
_entity_poly.pdbx_strand_id
1 'polypeptide(L)'
;WVQGSGKKIWGIEPDSLKGKLPPFLPDNEIVREDFADYLGEAQAFDAAVGILLEELTALGELENTIVVVSGDHGAPGFPRGKCNLYDFGTQVPLAIRWPKHVAEGRVIQSPVSLLDLAPTFLEAAGLQADERMDGQSLLAAMNAETRDPEEVLRGTAICGRENHVNESRPGGLPYPMRAIRTGEYLYIVNFAPDRWPVAQPPLAAPLTNPIGGKKGGSRRMDLDFSPTRDFFELNEGDETIAEWWRLGFDLRPAEELYVIADDPHQMLNVADDVNFAAVKSQLRGQLLAELNRGNDPRVIDDGKAFDRPPYAPDTPERGVPDIEALRKEDEKADVN
;
A
#
# COMPACT_ATOMS: atom_id res chain seq x y z
N TRP A 1 5.27 -7.00 15.25
CA TRP A 1 5.33 -5.69 15.90
C TRP A 1 5.39 -5.82 17.41
N VAL A 2 6.48 -5.33 17.98
CA VAL A 2 6.70 -5.17 19.42
C VAL A 2 7.33 -3.78 19.58
N GLN A 3 6.73 -2.90 20.38
CA GLN A 3 7.23 -1.55 20.56
C GLN A 3 8.69 -1.53 21.03
N GLY A 4 9.52 -0.71 20.38
CA GLY A 4 10.94 -0.52 20.68
C GLY A 4 11.84 -1.69 20.24
N SER A 5 11.31 -2.65 19.45
CA SER A 5 12.09 -3.78 18.95
C SER A 5 13.23 -3.36 18.02
N GLY A 6 13.04 -2.31 17.22
CA GLY A 6 14.05 -1.79 16.29
C GLY A 6 15.32 -1.38 17.02
N LYS A 7 15.18 -0.66 18.12
CA LYS A 7 16.32 -0.32 18.98
C LYS A 7 16.84 -1.52 19.75
N LYS A 8 15.96 -2.21 20.48
CA LYS A 8 16.34 -3.23 21.47
C LYS A 8 16.97 -4.48 20.85
N ILE A 9 16.47 -4.91 19.69
CA ILE A 9 16.89 -6.15 19.02
C ILE A 9 17.84 -5.83 17.87
N TRP A 10 17.53 -4.79 17.09
CA TRP A 10 18.20 -4.49 15.83
C TRP A 10 19.17 -3.30 15.88
N GLY A 11 19.30 -2.63 17.03
CA GLY A 11 20.23 -1.51 17.21
C GLY A 11 19.89 -0.27 16.39
N ILE A 12 18.67 -0.16 15.86
CA ILE A 12 18.20 0.98 15.07
C ILE A 12 17.74 2.06 16.04
N GLU A 13 18.61 3.03 16.31
CA GLU A 13 18.29 4.17 17.18
C GLU A 13 17.26 5.08 16.50
N PRO A 14 16.08 5.35 17.11
CA PRO A 14 15.04 6.19 16.49
C PRO A 14 15.55 7.58 16.08
N ASP A 15 16.41 8.20 16.89
CA ASP A 15 16.98 9.52 16.59
C ASP A 15 17.93 9.51 15.38
N SER A 16 18.42 8.35 14.94
CA SER A 16 19.17 8.23 13.69
C SER A 16 18.31 8.47 12.44
N LEU A 17 16.97 8.41 12.58
CA LEU A 17 15.97 8.67 11.55
C LEU A 17 15.49 10.12 11.50
N LYS A 18 15.97 11.00 12.39
CA LYS A 18 15.61 12.43 12.40
C LYS A 18 15.88 13.07 11.04
N GLY A 19 14.87 13.72 10.46
CA GLY A 19 14.92 14.31 9.12
C GLY A 19 15.05 13.31 7.95
N LYS A 20 14.86 12.01 8.19
CA LYS A 20 14.97 10.95 7.15
C LYS A 20 13.67 10.17 6.91
N LEU A 21 12.62 10.44 7.69
CA LEU A 21 11.31 9.86 7.43
C LEU A 21 10.72 10.41 6.12
N PRO A 22 9.85 9.66 5.43
CA PRO A 22 9.07 10.20 4.34
C PRO A 22 8.37 11.52 4.75
N PRO A 23 8.33 12.55 3.89
CA PRO A 23 7.87 13.89 4.24
C PRO A 23 6.37 13.96 4.60
N PHE A 24 5.57 12.94 4.23
CA PHE A 24 4.19 12.81 4.69
C PHE A 24 4.07 12.22 6.11
N LEU A 25 5.19 11.93 6.80
CA LEU A 25 5.23 11.60 8.21
C LEU A 25 5.91 12.74 9.00
N PRO A 26 5.34 13.17 10.14
CA PRO A 26 5.95 14.19 10.97
C PRO A 26 7.19 13.65 11.67
N ASP A 27 8.21 14.50 11.83
CA ASP A 27 9.45 14.15 12.54
C ASP A 27 9.25 14.16 14.07
N ASN A 28 8.53 13.15 14.55
CA ASN A 28 8.17 12.94 15.96
C ASN A 28 8.84 11.68 16.52
N GLU A 29 9.16 11.67 17.82
CA GLU A 29 9.81 10.54 18.50
C GLU A 29 9.02 9.22 18.38
N ILE A 30 7.70 9.26 18.56
CA ILE A 30 6.82 8.07 18.45
C ILE A 30 6.86 7.52 17.02
N VAL A 31 6.77 8.41 16.03
CA VAL A 31 6.78 8.02 14.61
C VAL A 31 8.15 7.46 14.22
N ARG A 32 9.25 8.04 14.72
CA ARG A 32 10.61 7.51 14.51
C ARG A 32 10.80 6.15 15.16
N GLU A 33 10.31 5.94 16.39
CA GLU A 33 10.38 4.64 17.07
C GLU A 33 9.61 3.57 16.29
N ASP A 34 8.38 3.86 15.88
CA ASP A 34 7.55 2.94 15.11
C ASP A 34 8.18 2.59 13.75
N PHE A 35 8.73 3.59 13.05
CA PHE A 35 9.45 3.35 11.79
C PHE A 35 10.74 2.54 12.02
N ALA A 36 11.46 2.78 13.11
CA ALA A 36 12.63 1.97 13.49
C ALA A 36 12.25 0.52 13.79
N ASP A 37 11.11 0.28 14.44
CA ASP A 37 10.58 -1.06 14.68
C ASP A 37 10.21 -1.76 13.36
N TYR A 38 9.58 -1.04 12.41
CA TYR A 38 9.31 -1.56 11.07
C TYR A 38 10.59 -1.96 10.32
N LEU A 39 11.63 -1.13 10.35
CA LEU A 39 12.94 -1.46 9.77
C LEU A 39 13.59 -2.67 10.46
N GLY A 40 13.38 -2.83 11.76
CA GLY A 40 13.81 -4.00 12.51
C GLY A 40 13.13 -5.29 12.02
N GLU A 41 11.83 -5.26 11.76
CA GLU A 41 11.10 -6.39 11.18
C GLU A 41 11.60 -6.72 9.76
N ALA A 42 12.01 -5.71 8.98
CA ALA A 42 12.65 -5.93 7.68
C ALA A 42 14.02 -6.63 7.83
N GLN A 43 14.83 -6.26 8.83
CA GLN A 43 16.08 -6.99 9.13
C GLN A 43 15.83 -8.42 9.64
N ALA A 44 14.75 -8.63 10.39
CA ALA A 44 14.33 -9.96 10.81
C ALA A 44 14.01 -10.85 9.60
N PHE A 45 13.28 -10.31 8.63
CA PHE A 45 12.96 -11.00 7.40
C PHE A 45 14.22 -11.28 6.55
N ASP A 46 15.13 -10.32 6.41
CA ASP A 46 16.41 -10.51 5.72
C ASP A 46 17.23 -11.66 6.33
N ALA A 47 17.36 -11.70 7.65
CA ALA A 47 18.02 -12.79 8.36
C ALA A 47 17.34 -14.16 8.11
N ALA A 48 16.01 -14.19 8.07
CA ALA A 48 15.26 -15.41 7.76
C ALA A 48 15.49 -15.88 6.32
N VAL A 49 15.55 -14.97 5.34
CA VAL A 49 15.91 -15.30 3.95
C VAL A 49 17.32 -15.89 3.88
N GLY A 50 18.28 -15.32 4.63
CA GLY A 50 19.64 -15.85 4.73
C GLY A 50 19.67 -17.32 5.14
N ILE A 51 18.91 -17.69 6.18
CA ILE A 51 18.79 -19.09 6.64
C ILE A 51 18.24 -20.01 5.54
N LEU A 52 17.21 -19.57 4.80
CA LEU A 52 16.64 -20.36 3.71
C LEU A 52 17.64 -20.56 2.56
N LEU A 53 18.45 -19.55 2.25
CA LEU A 53 19.49 -19.63 1.23
C LEU A 53 20.65 -20.56 1.65
N GLU A 54 21.04 -20.53 2.92
CA GLU A 54 22.04 -21.45 3.48
C GLU A 54 21.55 -22.91 3.38
N GLU A 55 20.29 -23.16 3.71
CA GLU A 55 19.71 -24.50 3.60
C GLU A 55 19.66 -25.00 2.14
N LEU A 56 19.20 -24.16 1.21
CA LEU A 56 19.23 -24.49 -0.23
C LEU A 56 20.66 -24.77 -0.72
N THR A 57 21.65 -24.06 -0.18
CA THR A 57 23.07 -24.28 -0.50
C THR A 57 23.55 -25.63 0.05
N ALA A 58 23.23 -25.95 1.31
CA ALA A 58 23.59 -27.20 1.96
C ALA A 58 22.99 -28.43 1.24
N LEU A 59 21.78 -28.28 0.69
CA LEU A 59 21.11 -29.28 -0.13
C LEU A 59 21.69 -29.39 -1.56
N GLY A 60 22.49 -28.40 -2.00
CA GLY A 60 23.01 -28.34 -3.36
C GLY A 60 21.99 -27.89 -4.42
N GLU A 61 20.84 -27.37 -4.00
CA GLU A 61 19.71 -27.03 -4.88
C GLU A 61 19.65 -25.54 -5.24
N LEU A 62 20.44 -24.68 -4.58
CA LEU A 62 20.41 -23.24 -4.79
C LEU A 62 20.68 -22.82 -6.26
N GLU A 63 21.50 -23.58 -6.99
CA GLU A 63 21.82 -23.30 -8.40
C GLU A 63 20.71 -23.73 -9.37
N ASN A 64 19.78 -24.57 -8.92
CA ASN A 64 18.65 -25.10 -9.68
C ASN A 64 17.32 -24.43 -9.29
N THR A 65 17.36 -23.43 -8.40
CA THR A 65 16.17 -22.81 -7.81
C THR A 65 16.05 -21.34 -8.24
N ILE A 66 14.84 -20.94 -8.62
CA ILE A 66 14.47 -19.52 -8.72
C ILE A 66 14.10 -19.04 -7.32
N VAL A 67 14.79 -18.01 -6.83
CA VAL A 67 14.44 -17.35 -5.57
C VAL A 67 13.85 -15.98 -5.90
N VAL A 68 12.65 -15.72 -5.41
CA VAL A 68 11.96 -14.43 -5.54
C VAL A 68 11.64 -13.90 -4.16
N VAL A 69 12.02 -12.65 -3.90
CA VAL A 69 11.73 -11.94 -2.65
C VAL A 69 10.91 -10.70 -2.97
N SER A 70 9.74 -10.59 -2.34
CA SER A 70 8.84 -9.45 -2.47
C SER A 70 7.93 -9.28 -1.25
N GLY A 71 7.32 -8.10 -1.14
CA GLY A 71 6.10 -7.89 -0.34
C GLY A 71 4.84 -8.12 -1.18
N ASP A 72 3.68 -8.25 -0.54
CA ASP A 72 2.36 -8.26 -1.18
C ASP A 72 1.78 -6.84 -1.31
N HIS A 73 2.14 -5.94 -0.40
CA HIS A 73 1.81 -4.52 -0.40
C HIS A 73 2.89 -3.68 0.32
N GLY A 74 2.76 -2.35 0.27
CA GLY A 74 3.63 -1.40 0.97
C GLY A 74 3.47 -1.39 2.50
N ALA A 75 4.10 -0.45 3.18
CA ALA A 75 4.23 -0.46 4.65
C ALA A 75 2.85 -0.37 5.36
N PRO A 76 2.50 -1.32 6.25
CA PRO A 76 1.27 -1.26 7.03
C PRO A 76 1.40 -0.30 8.21
N GLY A 77 0.27 0.26 8.67
CA GLY A 77 0.24 1.07 9.89
C GLY A 77 0.73 2.51 9.74
N PHE A 78 1.18 2.91 8.56
CA PHE A 78 1.56 4.30 8.27
C PHE A 78 0.57 4.92 7.28
N PRO A 79 0.20 6.21 7.44
CA PRO A 79 -0.59 6.92 6.44
C PRO A 79 0.04 6.82 5.06
N ARG A 80 -0.79 6.77 4.01
CA ARG A 80 -0.37 6.61 2.61
C ARG A 80 0.36 5.29 2.30
N GLY A 81 0.54 4.40 3.29
CA GLY A 81 1.04 3.04 3.13
C GLY A 81 -0.05 2.09 2.66
N LYS A 82 -0.05 0.85 3.17
CA LYS A 82 -1.05 -0.19 2.87
C LYS A 82 -2.47 0.38 2.77
N CYS A 83 -3.26 -0.13 1.82
CA CYS A 83 -4.62 0.31 1.48
C CYS A 83 -4.72 1.66 0.75
N ASN A 84 -3.59 2.23 0.33
CA ASN A 84 -3.52 3.40 -0.54
C ASN A 84 -2.78 3.06 -1.83
N LEU A 85 -3.02 3.84 -2.89
CA LEU A 85 -2.41 3.62 -4.20
C LEU A 85 -1.21 4.54 -4.49
N TYR A 86 -0.65 5.17 -3.45
CA TYR A 86 0.65 5.86 -3.51
C TYR A 86 1.78 4.84 -3.49
N ASP A 87 2.99 5.21 -3.95
CA ASP A 87 4.12 4.26 -4.04
C ASP A 87 4.46 3.67 -2.66
N PHE A 88 4.33 4.42 -1.58
CA PHE A 88 4.54 3.88 -0.23
C PHE A 88 3.57 2.75 0.19
N GLY A 89 2.42 2.64 -0.48
CA GLY A 89 1.41 1.60 -0.28
C GLY A 89 1.41 0.47 -1.32
N THR A 90 2.00 0.69 -2.50
CA THR A 90 1.96 -0.27 -3.62
C THR A 90 3.33 -0.72 -4.12
N GLN A 91 4.37 0.09 -3.95
CA GLN A 91 5.73 -0.26 -4.34
C GLN A 91 6.33 -1.20 -3.29
N VAL A 92 6.66 -2.41 -3.74
CA VAL A 92 7.29 -3.45 -2.93
C VAL A 92 8.68 -3.76 -3.47
N PRO A 93 9.63 -4.25 -2.64
CA PRO A 93 10.85 -4.81 -3.18
C PRO A 93 10.52 -5.96 -4.12
N LEU A 94 11.24 -6.12 -5.22
CA LEU A 94 11.19 -7.31 -6.06
C LEU A 94 12.62 -7.69 -6.45
N ALA A 95 13.15 -8.71 -5.79
CA ALA A 95 14.47 -9.27 -6.10
C ALA A 95 14.32 -10.70 -6.59
N ILE A 96 14.93 -11.00 -7.74
CA ILE A 96 14.86 -12.31 -8.38
C ILE A 96 16.29 -12.81 -8.61
N ARG A 97 16.56 -14.02 -8.13
CA ARG A 97 17.83 -14.74 -8.34
C ARG A 97 17.54 -16.05 -9.04
N TRP A 98 18.17 -16.25 -10.20
CA TRP A 98 18.18 -17.53 -10.89
C TRP A 98 19.51 -17.75 -11.61
N PRO A 99 20.47 -18.46 -10.98
CA PRO A 99 21.83 -18.58 -11.51
C PRO A 99 21.84 -19.12 -12.95
N LYS A 100 22.66 -18.52 -13.81
CA LYS A 100 22.83 -18.88 -15.24
C LYS A 100 21.61 -18.61 -16.14
N HIS A 101 20.47 -18.22 -15.59
CA HIS A 101 19.24 -17.98 -16.34
C HIS A 101 18.86 -16.50 -16.42
N VAL A 102 19.23 -15.71 -15.41
CA VAL A 102 19.03 -14.25 -15.40
C VAL A 102 20.36 -13.52 -15.21
N ALA A 103 20.40 -12.25 -15.63
CA ALA A 103 21.55 -11.38 -15.50
C ALA A 103 21.85 -11.05 -14.03
N GLU A 104 23.10 -11.20 -13.62
CA GLU A 104 23.56 -10.79 -12.29
C GLU A 104 23.60 -9.26 -12.18
N GLY A 105 23.17 -8.73 -11.03
CA GLY A 105 23.26 -7.29 -10.72
C GLY A 105 22.39 -6.38 -11.61
N ARG A 106 21.50 -6.95 -12.43
CA ARG A 106 20.61 -6.17 -13.30
C ARG A 106 19.57 -5.44 -12.46
N VAL A 107 19.43 -4.14 -12.73
CA VAL A 107 18.39 -3.28 -12.16
C VAL A 107 17.44 -2.87 -13.28
N ILE A 108 16.15 -3.06 -13.06
CA ILE A 108 15.07 -2.67 -13.97
C ILE A 108 14.32 -1.51 -13.31
N GLN A 109 14.15 -0.42 -14.04
CA GLN A 109 13.49 0.81 -13.55
C GLN A 109 12.02 0.88 -13.96
N SER A 110 11.63 0.23 -15.06
CA SER A 110 10.22 0.19 -15.48
C SER A 110 9.33 -0.39 -14.39
N PRO A 111 8.15 0.21 -14.16
CA PRO A 111 7.12 -0.41 -13.34
C PRO A 111 6.75 -1.80 -13.87
N VAL A 112 6.75 -2.76 -12.95
CA VAL A 112 6.24 -4.13 -13.12
C VAL A 112 5.19 -4.41 -12.04
N SER A 113 4.47 -5.50 -12.16
CA SER A 113 3.42 -5.92 -11.22
C SER A 113 3.71 -7.31 -10.65
N LEU A 114 3.25 -7.59 -9.44
CA LEU A 114 3.31 -8.96 -8.90
C LEU A 114 2.49 -9.96 -9.74
N LEU A 115 1.53 -9.46 -10.54
CA LEU A 115 0.81 -10.27 -11.52
C LEU A 115 1.72 -10.85 -12.61
N ASP A 116 2.89 -10.23 -12.84
CA ASP A 116 3.90 -10.66 -13.81
C ASP A 116 4.63 -11.94 -13.37
N LEU A 117 4.60 -12.27 -12.08
CA LEU A 117 5.26 -13.47 -11.55
C LEU A 117 4.63 -14.77 -12.08
N ALA A 118 3.30 -14.83 -12.19
CA ALA A 118 2.62 -16.02 -12.69
C ALA A 118 3.03 -16.39 -14.13
N PRO A 119 2.94 -15.51 -15.14
CA PRO A 119 3.43 -15.81 -16.49
C PRO A 119 4.95 -16.03 -16.53
N THR A 120 5.73 -15.34 -15.69
CA THR A 120 7.18 -15.56 -15.57
C THR A 120 7.50 -16.99 -15.15
N PHE A 121 6.81 -17.52 -14.13
CA PHE A 121 7.03 -18.89 -13.65
C PHE A 121 6.57 -19.94 -14.64
N LEU A 122 5.47 -19.69 -15.35
CA LEU A 122 5.02 -20.58 -16.42
C LEU A 122 6.05 -20.66 -17.55
N GLU A 123 6.54 -19.52 -18.03
CA GLU A 123 7.58 -19.49 -19.06
C GLU A 123 8.86 -20.16 -18.58
N ALA A 124 9.27 -19.93 -17.32
CA ALA A 124 10.44 -20.56 -16.72
C ALA A 124 10.33 -22.09 -16.67
N ALA A 125 9.11 -22.61 -16.49
CA ALA A 125 8.79 -24.04 -16.54
C ALA A 125 8.62 -24.60 -17.96
N GLY A 126 8.80 -23.78 -19.01
CA GLY A 126 8.57 -24.16 -20.41
C GLY A 126 7.09 -24.29 -20.78
N LEU A 127 6.20 -23.68 -19.99
CA LEU A 127 4.76 -23.65 -20.22
C LEU A 127 4.36 -22.32 -20.86
N GLN A 128 3.26 -22.34 -21.62
CA GLN A 128 2.68 -21.10 -22.15
C GLN A 128 1.73 -20.48 -21.12
N ALA A 129 1.88 -19.17 -20.90
CA ALA A 129 0.91 -18.39 -20.14
C ALA A 129 -0.42 -18.31 -20.89
N ASP A 130 -1.52 -18.30 -20.14
CA ASP A 130 -2.86 -18.12 -20.71
C ASP A 130 -3.08 -16.66 -21.09
N GLU A 131 -3.67 -16.39 -22.25
CA GLU A 131 -3.93 -15.04 -22.76
C GLU A 131 -4.85 -14.20 -21.85
N ARG A 132 -5.58 -14.85 -20.93
CA ARG A 132 -6.42 -14.18 -19.92
C ARG A 132 -5.63 -13.62 -18.74
N MET A 133 -4.35 -13.96 -18.59
CA MET A 133 -3.51 -13.38 -17.54
C MET A 133 -3.20 -11.93 -17.86
N ASP A 134 -3.38 -11.05 -16.87
CA ASP A 134 -3.10 -9.61 -17.05
C ASP A 134 -1.61 -9.26 -16.95
N GLY A 135 -0.80 -10.18 -16.42
CA GLY A 135 0.66 -10.02 -16.28
C GLY A 135 1.43 -10.29 -17.57
N GLN A 136 2.67 -9.79 -17.63
CA GLN A 136 3.66 -10.07 -18.66
C GLN A 136 4.81 -10.88 -18.04
N SER A 137 5.38 -11.86 -18.75
CA SER A 137 6.59 -12.51 -18.25
C SER A 137 7.78 -11.55 -18.21
N LEU A 138 8.56 -11.61 -17.14
CA LEU A 138 9.75 -10.80 -16.91
C LEU A 138 11.03 -11.47 -17.43
N LEU A 139 10.98 -12.72 -17.90
CA LEU A 139 12.19 -13.47 -18.29
C LEU A 139 12.98 -12.75 -19.39
N ALA A 140 12.30 -12.19 -20.38
CA ALA A 140 12.94 -11.43 -21.45
C ALA A 140 13.72 -10.23 -20.89
N ALA A 141 13.16 -9.48 -19.93
CA ALA A 141 13.82 -8.33 -19.33
C ALA A 141 15.00 -8.74 -18.43
N MET A 142 14.89 -9.89 -17.76
CA MET A 142 15.92 -10.41 -16.86
C MET A 142 17.05 -11.14 -17.59
N ASN A 143 16.91 -11.47 -18.87
CA ASN A 143 17.92 -12.18 -19.66
C ASN A 143 19.21 -11.33 -19.82
N ALA A 144 20.38 -11.97 -19.65
CA ALA A 144 21.68 -11.34 -19.80
C ALA A 144 21.94 -10.75 -21.20
N GLU A 145 21.40 -11.37 -22.25
CA GLU A 145 21.58 -10.94 -23.64
C GLU A 145 20.65 -9.77 -24.02
N THR A 146 19.64 -9.47 -23.20
CA THR A 146 18.74 -8.33 -23.43
C THR A 146 19.49 -7.04 -23.16
N ARG A 147 19.76 -6.28 -24.22
CA ARG A 147 20.51 -5.02 -24.16
C ARG A 147 19.80 -3.95 -23.37
N ASP A 148 18.50 -3.78 -23.61
CA ASP A 148 17.65 -2.82 -22.91
C ASP A 148 16.43 -3.54 -22.31
N PRO A 149 16.41 -3.78 -20.99
CA PRO A 149 15.26 -4.42 -20.35
C PRO A 149 14.00 -3.57 -20.40
N GLU A 150 14.13 -2.25 -20.52
CA GLU A 150 12.99 -1.33 -20.47
C GLU A 150 12.15 -1.44 -21.76
N GLU A 151 12.80 -1.65 -22.92
CA GLU A 151 12.13 -1.78 -24.22
C GLU A 151 11.25 -3.04 -24.36
N VAL A 152 11.52 -4.09 -23.56
CA VAL A 152 10.77 -5.35 -23.62
C VAL A 152 9.65 -5.44 -22.59
N LEU A 153 9.56 -4.45 -21.69
CA LEU A 153 8.53 -4.36 -20.67
C LEU A 153 7.41 -3.42 -21.10
N ARG A 154 6.22 -3.67 -20.57
CA ARG A 154 5.07 -2.76 -20.74
C ARG A 154 5.33 -1.36 -20.19
N GLY A 155 6.17 -1.24 -19.15
CA GLY A 155 6.53 0.04 -18.54
C GLY A 155 5.44 0.69 -17.68
N THR A 156 4.38 -0.06 -17.36
CA THR A 156 3.24 0.44 -16.57
C THR A 156 2.71 -0.62 -15.61
N ALA A 157 2.33 -0.22 -14.41
CA ALA A 157 1.59 -1.05 -13.45
C ALA A 157 0.20 -0.47 -13.19
N ILE A 158 -0.81 -1.35 -13.13
CA ILE A 158 -2.17 -1.01 -12.72
C ILE A 158 -2.37 -1.50 -11.29
N CYS A 159 -2.82 -0.61 -10.40
CA CYS A 159 -3.14 -0.95 -9.01
C CYS A 159 -4.60 -0.62 -8.72
N GLY A 160 -5.24 -1.39 -7.85
CA GLY A 160 -6.62 -1.18 -7.49
C GLY A 160 -6.91 -1.56 -6.05
N ARG A 161 -7.79 -0.79 -5.42
CA ARG A 161 -8.39 -1.13 -4.13
C ARG A 161 -9.89 -0.97 -4.28
N GLU A 162 -10.62 -2.02 -3.93
CA GLU A 162 -12.09 -1.95 -3.84
C GLU A 162 -12.49 -1.81 -2.38
N ASN A 163 -12.18 -2.82 -1.58
CA ASN A 163 -12.55 -2.89 -0.17
C ASN A 163 -11.37 -3.42 0.66
N HIS A 164 -11.38 -3.15 1.98
CA HIS A 164 -10.41 -3.71 2.92
C HIS A 164 -11.14 -4.18 4.18
N VAL A 165 -11.83 -3.26 4.87
CA VAL A 165 -12.66 -3.60 6.03
C VAL A 165 -14.09 -3.08 5.84
N ASN A 166 -15.07 -3.99 5.93
CA ASN A 166 -16.49 -3.70 5.73
C ASN A 166 -17.07 -2.76 6.80
N GLU A 167 -16.40 -2.60 7.93
CA GLU A 167 -16.82 -1.73 9.03
C GLU A 167 -16.14 -0.36 8.97
N SER A 168 -15.31 -0.07 7.96
CA SER A 168 -14.62 1.22 7.84
C SER A 168 -15.56 2.39 7.55
N ARG A 169 -16.71 2.13 6.94
CA ARG A 169 -17.66 3.16 6.48
C ARG A 169 -19.12 2.70 6.71
N PRO A 170 -20.06 3.64 6.96
CA PRO A 170 -21.50 3.39 7.07
C PRO A 170 -22.03 2.57 5.89
N GLY A 171 -22.93 1.63 6.18
CA GLY A 171 -23.47 0.72 5.16
C GLY A 171 -22.48 -0.35 4.69
N GLY A 172 -21.27 -0.39 5.25
CA GLY A 172 -20.17 -1.20 4.72
C GLY A 172 -19.82 -0.92 3.28
N LEU A 173 -20.00 0.34 2.86
CA LEU A 173 -19.59 0.79 1.54
C LEU A 173 -18.07 0.60 1.37
N PRO A 174 -17.55 0.58 0.14
CA PRO A 174 -16.11 0.61 -0.21
C PRO A 174 -15.56 2.04 -0.47
N TYR A 175 -14.23 2.17 -0.49
CA TYR A 175 -13.50 3.35 -1.00
C TYR A 175 -12.72 2.95 -2.26
N PRO A 176 -13.42 2.87 -3.40
CA PRO A 176 -12.86 2.36 -4.64
C PRO A 176 -11.83 3.32 -5.24
N MET A 177 -10.62 2.80 -5.47
CA MET A 177 -9.52 3.50 -6.14
C MET A 177 -8.95 2.63 -7.26
N ARG A 178 -8.50 3.27 -8.33
CA ARG A 178 -7.69 2.65 -9.40
C ARG A 178 -6.56 3.59 -9.79
N ALA A 179 -5.40 3.04 -10.11
CA ALA A 179 -4.24 3.81 -10.47
C ALA A 179 -3.46 3.20 -11.64
N ILE A 180 -2.82 4.05 -12.42
CA ILE A 180 -1.79 3.69 -13.40
C ILE A 180 -0.48 4.36 -13.00
N ARG A 181 0.57 3.56 -12.86
CA ARG A 181 1.94 4.00 -12.55
C ARG A 181 2.83 3.73 -13.76
N THR A 182 3.35 4.78 -14.37
CA THR A 182 4.39 4.72 -15.42
C THR A 182 5.73 5.10 -14.80
N GLY A 183 6.87 4.98 -15.49
CA GLY A 183 8.16 5.43 -14.96
C GLY A 183 8.17 6.89 -14.48
N GLU A 184 7.36 7.76 -15.09
CA GLU A 184 7.37 9.21 -14.85
C GLU A 184 6.20 9.70 -13.98
N TYR A 185 5.05 9.02 -14.00
CA TYR A 185 3.83 9.53 -13.40
C TYR A 185 3.08 8.45 -12.60
N LEU A 186 2.40 8.90 -11.55
CA LEU A 186 1.32 8.16 -10.89
C LEU A 186 0.01 8.91 -11.08
N TYR A 187 -0.98 8.25 -11.68
CA TYR A 187 -2.32 8.78 -11.83
C TYR A 187 -3.32 7.90 -11.07
N ILE A 188 -4.15 8.51 -10.23
CA ILE A 188 -5.14 7.81 -9.38
C ILE A 188 -6.53 8.38 -9.67
N VAL A 189 -7.53 7.50 -9.72
CA VAL A 189 -8.95 7.84 -9.72
C VAL A 189 -9.58 7.33 -8.44
N ASN A 190 -10.17 8.25 -7.68
CA ASN A 190 -11.01 7.96 -6.52
C ASN A 190 -12.48 7.98 -6.98
N PHE A 191 -13.11 6.80 -7.11
CA PHE A 191 -14.47 6.69 -7.67
C PHE A 191 -15.56 7.18 -6.69
N ALA A 192 -15.24 7.34 -5.41
CA ALA A 192 -16.15 7.85 -4.39
C ALA A 192 -15.45 8.93 -3.52
N PRO A 193 -15.11 10.10 -4.11
CA PRO A 193 -14.32 11.15 -3.42
C PRO A 193 -15.09 11.82 -2.28
N ASP A 194 -16.40 11.62 -2.21
CA ASP A 194 -17.29 12.06 -1.14
C ASP A 194 -17.24 11.14 0.11
N ARG A 195 -16.52 10.02 0.04
CA ARG A 195 -16.34 9.07 1.15
C ARG A 195 -14.97 9.28 1.82
N TRP A 196 -14.88 8.96 3.10
CA TRP A 196 -13.60 9.01 3.82
C TRP A 196 -12.67 7.85 3.43
N PRO A 197 -11.42 8.11 3.01
CA PRO A 197 -10.55 7.08 2.44
C PRO A 197 -10.06 6.02 3.44
N VAL A 198 -9.91 6.41 4.71
CA VAL A 198 -9.26 5.60 5.75
C VAL A 198 -10.22 5.20 6.91
N ALA A 199 -11.40 5.83 6.96
CA ALA A 199 -12.65 5.50 7.69
C ALA A 199 -13.35 6.78 8.13
N GLN A 200 -14.66 6.68 8.41
CA GLN A 200 -15.54 7.84 8.60
C GLN A 200 -15.74 8.24 10.08
N PRO A 201 -15.95 9.55 10.37
CA PRO A 201 -16.43 10.09 11.65
C PRO A 201 -17.53 9.29 12.39
N PRO A 202 -17.71 9.49 13.72
CA PRO A 202 -17.39 10.74 14.43
C PRO A 202 -15.91 10.92 14.78
N LEU A 203 -15.37 12.08 14.36
CA LEU A 203 -14.06 12.64 14.72
C LEU A 203 -14.04 13.17 16.18
N ALA A 204 -14.94 12.71 17.05
CA ALA A 204 -15.21 13.31 18.36
C ALA A 204 -15.56 12.29 19.46
N ALA A 205 -15.20 11.02 19.32
CA ALA A 205 -15.20 10.09 20.46
C ALA A 205 -13.86 10.24 21.22
N PRO A 206 -13.86 10.42 22.55
CA PRO A 206 -12.62 10.41 23.33
C PRO A 206 -11.90 9.06 23.16
N LEU A 207 -10.57 9.09 23.09
CA LEU A 207 -9.75 7.88 23.21
C LEU A 207 -9.89 7.37 24.64
N THR A 208 -10.62 6.28 24.87
CA THR A 208 -10.56 5.54 26.15
C THR A 208 -9.59 4.36 26.05
N ASN A 209 -8.33 4.65 25.70
CA ASN A 209 -7.10 4.01 26.21
C ASN A 209 -5.89 4.37 25.34
N PRO A 210 -4.81 4.94 25.90
CA PRO A 210 -3.56 5.15 25.18
C PRO A 210 -2.64 3.91 25.23
N ILE A 211 -2.00 3.66 24.09
CA ILE A 211 -0.67 3.05 23.86
C ILE A 211 -0.23 1.98 24.87
N GLY A 212 -0.27 0.70 24.46
CA GLY A 212 0.47 -0.39 25.13
C GLY A 212 -0.30 -1.65 25.52
N GLY A 213 -1.54 -1.88 25.08
CA GLY A 213 -2.27 -3.11 25.41
C GLY A 213 -3.60 -3.22 24.69
N LYS A 214 -3.93 -4.39 24.17
CA LYS A 214 -5.03 -4.62 23.21
C LYS A 214 -6.44 -4.18 23.69
N LYS A 215 -7.15 -3.55 22.72
CA LYS A 215 -8.62 -3.31 22.49
C LYS A 215 -9.23 -1.98 22.96
N GLY A 216 -9.82 -1.28 21.97
CA GLY A 216 -10.59 -0.02 22.06
C GLY A 216 -9.83 1.17 21.45
N GLY A 217 -10.20 1.83 20.34
CA GLY A 217 -11.42 1.79 19.54
C GLY A 217 -11.16 2.09 18.05
N SER A 218 -12.01 1.47 17.23
CA SER A 218 -12.06 1.37 15.78
C SER A 218 -12.40 2.71 15.09
N ARG A 219 -11.44 3.65 14.98
CA ARG A 219 -11.67 4.90 14.23
C ARG A 219 -11.17 4.87 12.79
N ARG A 220 -10.09 4.15 12.52
CA ARG A 220 -9.37 4.17 11.23
C ARG A 220 -9.07 2.75 10.74
N MET A 221 -10.12 2.00 10.44
CA MET A 221 -10.07 0.56 10.15
C MET A 221 -9.38 0.21 8.82
N ASP A 222 -9.23 1.17 7.90
CA ASP A 222 -8.42 1.00 6.68
C ASP A 222 -6.95 1.40 6.88
N LEU A 223 -6.53 1.64 8.14
CA LEU A 223 -5.14 1.80 8.56
C LEU A 223 -4.84 0.82 9.70
N ASP A 224 -3.93 -0.12 9.44
CA ASP A 224 -3.53 -1.12 10.43
C ASP A 224 -3.06 -0.44 11.74
N PHE A 225 -3.23 -1.14 12.86
CA PHE A 225 -2.82 -0.65 14.17
C PHE A 225 -1.30 -0.37 14.21
N SER A 226 -0.94 0.83 14.69
CA SER A 226 0.45 1.23 14.93
C SER A 226 0.51 2.43 15.90
N PRO A 227 1.65 2.64 16.59
CA PRO A 227 1.91 3.90 17.31
C PRO A 227 1.78 5.14 16.42
N THR A 228 2.18 5.08 15.15
CA THR A 228 2.06 6.22 14.23
C THR A 228 0.59 6.59 14.00
N ARG A 229 -0.27 5.59 13.77
CA ARG A 229 -1.71 5.81 13.65
C ARG A 229 -2.27 6.41 14.94
N ASP A 230 -1.93 5.86 16.09
CA ASP A 230 -2.40 6.35 17.39
C ASP A 230 -1.92 7.79 17.65
N PHE A 231 -0.70 8.15 17.24
CA PHE A 231 -0.20 9.53 17.27
C PHE A 231 -1.09 10.48 16.47
N PHE A 232 -1.47 10.12 15.24
CA PHE A 232 -2.36 10.95 14.43
C PHE A 232 -3.79 11.04 15.01
N GLU A 233 -4.28 9.98 15.63
CA GLU A 233 -5.59 9.98 16.30
C GLU A 233 -5.60 10.85 17.57
N LEU A 234 -4.52 10.82 18.36
CA LEU A 234 -4.37 11.61 19.59
C LEU A 234 -4.21 13.12 19.32
N ASN A 235 -3.67 13.49 18.17
CA ASN A 235 -3.36 14.87 17.79
C ASN A 235 -4.31 15.40 16.69
N GLU A 236 -5.45 14.75 16.52
CA GLU A 236 -6.49 15.21 15.59
C GLU A 236 -6.98 16.62 15.96
N GLY A 237 -6.92 17.55 15.00
CA GLY A 237 -7.26 18.96 15.22
C GLY A 237 -6.12 19.82 15.77
N ASP A 238 -4.93 19.25 16.03
CA ASP A 238 -3.74 20.04 16.32
C ASP A 238 -3.19 20.69 15.04
N GLU A 239 -3.18 22.03 15.02
CA GLU A 239 -2.68 22.83 13.90
C GLU A 239 -1.20 22.57 13.59
N THR A 240 -0.42 22.09 14.56
CA THR A 240 1.01 21.77 14.37
C THR A 240 1.23 20.54 13.51
N ILE A 241 0.24 19.65 13.39
CA ILE A 241 0.33 18.45 12.54
C ILE A 241 -0.70 18.41 11.41
N ALA A 242 -1.46 19.50 11.21
CA ALA A 242 -2.61 19.53 10.31
C ALA A 242 -2.28 19.16 8.86
N GLU A 243 -1.10 19.53 8.36
CA GLU A 243 -0.65 19.18 7.01
C GLU A 243 -0.51 17.67 6.81
N TRP A 244 0.24 16.99 7.70
CA TRP A 244 0.42 15.54 7.67
C TRP A 244 -0.90 14.80 7.91
N TRP A 245 -1.75 15.33 8.79
CA TRP A 245 -3.06 14.75 9.04
C TRP A 245 -3.92 14.79 7.76
N ARG A 246 -3.94 15.93 7.04
CA ARG A 246 -4.70 16.05 5.78
C ARG A 246 -4.23 15.06 4.72
N LEU A 247 -2.91 14.91 4.55
CA LEU A 247 -2.32 13.97 3.60
C LEU A 247 -2.68 12.51 3.88
N GLY A 248 -2.87 12.14 5.16
CA GLY A 248 -3.21 10.79 5.56
C GLY A 248 -4.71 10.48 5.52
N PHE A 249 -5.55 11.45 5.91
CA PHE A 249 -6.90 11.15 6.39
C PHE A 249 -8.03 11.97 5.78
N ASP A 250 -7.74 13.12 5.14
CA ASP A 250 -8.78 13.98 4.58
C ASP A 250 -9.44 13.36 3.34
N LEU A 251 -10.58 13.93 2.93
CA LEU A 251 -11.20 13.60 1.65
C LEU A 251 -10.22 13.90 0.52
N ARG A 252 -10.24 13.03 -0.49
CA ARG A 252 -9.36 13.13 -1.65
C ARG A 252 -10.14 13.61 -2.87
N PRO A 253 -9.51 14.37 -3.78
CA PRO A 253 -10.15 14.73 -5.04
C PRO A 253 -10.46 13.49 -5.87
N ALA A 254 -11.37 13.61 -6.84
CA ALA A 254 -11.74 12.50 -7.73
C ALA A 254 -10.56 11.97 -8.56
N GLU A 255 -9.59 12.85 -8.87
CA GLU A 255 -8.40 12.53 -9.66
C GLU A 255 -7.16 13.08 -8.96
N GLU A 256 -6.09 12.29 -8.93
CA GLU A 256 -4.77 12.69 -8.43
C GLU A 256 -3.71 12.38 -9.50
N LEU A 257 -2.74 13.27 -9.68
CA LEU A 257 -1.62 13.10 -10.61
C LEU A 257 -0.34 13.58 -9.94
N TYR A 258 0.70 12.75 -9.99
CA TYR A 258 2.01 13.02 -9.39
C TYR A 258 3.13 12.83 -10.41
N VAL A 259 4.14 13.70 -10.36
CA VAL A 259 5.36 13.63 -11.17
C VAL A 259 6.46 12.97 -10.33
N ILE A 260 6.79 11.72 -10.63
CA ILE A 260 7.56 10.86 -9.74
C ILE A 260 9.01 11.31 -9.56
N ALA A 261 9.66 11.75 -10.63
CA ALA A 261 11.07 12.13 -10.59
C ALA A 261 11.33 13.33 -9.65
N ASP A 262 10.39 14.28 -9.62
CA ASP A 262 10.50 15.50 -8.81
C ASP A 262 9.84 15.36 -7.44
N ASP A 263 8.87 14.45 -7.31
CA ASP A 263 8.07 14.21 -6.11
C ASP A 263 7.95 12.70 -5.81
N PRO A 264 9.04 12.06 -5.35
CA PRO A 264 9.09 10.61 -5.11
C PRO A 264 8.22 10.16 -3.92
N HIS A 265 7.65 11.09 -3.16
CA HIS A 265 6.73 10.82 -2.05
C HIS A 265 5.28 11.23 -2.35
N GLN A 266 5.02 11.73 -3.57
CA GLN A 266 3.69 12.10 -4.06
C GLN A 266 2.99 13.16 -3.18
N MET A 267 3.74 14.15 -2.71
CA MET A 267 3.28 15.25 -1.87
C MET A 267 2.47 16.30 -2.63
N LEU A 268 2.73 16.50 -3.93
CA LEU A 268 2.14 17.55 -4.75
C LEU A 268 1.24 16.95 -5.84
N ASN A 269 -0.08 17.03 -5.63
CA ASN A 269 -1.05 16.66 -6.66
C ASN A 269 -1.15 17.77 -7.73
N VAL A 270 -0.75 17.44 -8.97
CA VAL A 270 -0.79 18.35 -10.13
C VAL A 270 -1.99 18.10 -11.05
N ALA A 271 -3.00 17.33 -10.63
CA ALA A 271 -4.14 16.95 -11.47
C ALA A 271 -4.96 18.14 -12.01
N ASP A 272 -4.97 19.28 -11.30
CA ASP A 272 -5.68 20.49 -11.70
C ASP A 272 -4.77 21.54 -12.36
N ASP A 273 -3.47 21.25 -12.51
CA ASP A 273 -2.55 22.12 -13.23
C ASP A 273 -2.76 21.96 -14.76
N VAL A 274 -3.04 23.08 -15.42
CA VAL A 274 -3.27 23.17 -16.86
C VAL A 274 -2.10 22.63 -17.70
N ASN A 275 -0.87 22.72 -17.19
CA ASN A 275 0.32 22.23 -17.87
C ASN A 275 0.34 20.69 -17.97
N PHE A 276 -0.33 20.01 -17.04
CA PHE A 276 -0.42 18.55 -16.98
C PHE A 276 -1.73 18.00 -17.53
N ALA A 277 -2.63 18.85 -18.05
CA ALA A 277 -3.95 18.44 -18.54
C ALA A 277 -3.87 17.37 -19.65
N ALA A 278 -2.91 17.49 -20.56
CA ALA A 278 -2.69 16.52 -21.64
C ALA A 278 -2.23 15.16 -21.09
N VAL A 279 -1.27 15.16 -20.17
CA VAL A 279 -0.76 13.96 -19.50
C VAL A 279 -1.86 13.28 -18.71
N LYS A 280 -2.62 14.04 -17.90
CA LYS A 280 -3.78 13.53 -17.15
C LYS A 280 -4.78 12.86 -18.07
N SER A 281 -5.16 13.51 -19.17
CA SER A 281 -6.12 12.96 -20.12
C SER A 281 -5.62 11.67 -20.77
N GLN A 282 -4.33 11.59 -21.09
CA GLN A 282 -3.71 10.40 -21.66
C GLN A 282 -3.73 9.23 -20.66
N LEU A 283 -3.22 9.44 -19.44
CA LEU A 283 -3.14 8.40 -18.42
C LEU A 283 -4.53 7.93 -18.00
N ARG A 284 -5.50 8.84 -17.89
CA ARG A 284 -6.91 8.51 -17.67
C ARG A 284 -7.46 7.62 -18.79
N GLY A 285 -7.18 7.96 -20.05
CA GLY A 285 -7.60 7.15 -21.21
C GLY A 285 -7.01 5.74 -21.16
N GLN A 286 -5.71 5.63 -20.85
CA GLN A 286 -5.02 4.33 -20.72
C GLN A 286 -5.60 3.49 -19.57
N LEU A 287 -5.74 4.08 -18.38
CA LEU A 287 -6.31 3.39 -17.22
C LEU A 287 -7.73 2.89 -17.52
N LEU A 288 -8.61 3.74 -18.02
CA LEU A 288 -9.99 3.33 -18.32
C LEU A 288 -10.07 2.30 -19.45
N ALA A 289 -9.16 2.33 -20.43
CA ALA A 289 -9.09 1.29 -21.45
C ALA A 289 -8.74 -0.08 -20.85
N GLU A 290 -7.76 -0.13 -19.95
CA GLU A 290 -7.40 -1.37 -19.25
C GLU A 290 -8.50 -1.89 -18.33
N LEU A 291 -9.15 -1.00 -17.58
CA LEU A 291 -10.29 -1.37 -16.73
C LEU A 291 -11.48 -1.89 -17.55
N ASN A 292 -11.76 -1.30 -18.71
CA ASN A 292 -12.77 -1.82 -19.64
C ASN A 292 -12.38 -3.19 -20.19
N ARG A 293 -11.12 -3.39 -20.60
CA ARG A 293 -10.62 -4.69 -21.08
C ARG A 293 -10.80 -5.77 -20.00
N GLY A 294 -10.55 -5.43 -18.74
CA GLY A 294 -10.72 -6.31 -17.59
C GLY A 294 -12.16 -6.46 -17.08
N ASN A 295 -13.15 -5.82 -17.71
CA ASN A 295 -14.54 -5.76 -17.25
C ASN A 295 -14.68 -5.29 -15.79
N ASP A 296 -13.89 -4.29 -15.37
CA ASP A 296 -13.94 -3.75 -14.01
C ASP A 296 -15.34 -3.16 -13.71
N PRO A 297 -16.06 -3.64 -12.68
CA PRO A 297 -17.39 -3.15 -12.32
C PRO A 297 -17.47 -1.62 -12.16
N ARG A 298 -16.41 -0.98 -11.66
CA ARG A 298 -16.37 0.49 -11.49
C ARG A 298 -16.46 1.25 -12.81
N VAL A 299 -16.16 0.60 -13.94
CA VAL A 299 -16.25 1.21 -15.27
C VAL A 299 -17.44 0.67 -16.07
N ILE A 300 -17.82 -0.59 -15.90
CA ILE A 300 -18.91 -1.21 -16.70
C ILE A 300 -20.31 -1.04 -16.12
N ASP A 301 -20.46 -0.92 -14.79
CA ASP A 301 -21.76 -0.85 -14.13
C ASP A 301 -21.86 0.19 -13.00
N ASP A 302 -20.86 1.07 -12.89
CA ASP A 302 -20.71 2.07 -11.84
C ASP A 302 -20.47 1.46 -10.44
N GLY A 303 -19.93 0.24 -10.40
CA GLY A 303 -19.64 -0.49 -9.17
C GLY A 303 -20.89 -0.92 -8.40
N LYS A 304 -22.04 -1.03 -9.07
CA LYS A 304 -23.33 -1.43 -8.45
C LYS A 304 -23.24 -2.75 -7.72
N ALA A 305 -22.37 -3.65 -8.17
CA ALA A 305 -22.11 -4.91 -7.49
C ALA A 305 -21.55 -4.71 -6.08
N PHE A 306 -20.66 -3.74 -5.87
CA PHE A 306 -19.93 -3.55 -4.61
C PHE A 306 -20.67 -2.67 -3.60
N ASP A 307 -21.49 -1.74 -4.08
CA ASP A 307 -22.28 -0.83 -3.24
C ASP A 307 -23.64 -1.44 -2.82
N ARG A 308 -23.80 -2.77 -2.94
CA ARG A 308 -25.05 -3.51 -2.64
C ARG A 308 -24.76 -4.88 -2.00
N PRO A 309 -25.79 -5.54 -1.42
CA PRO A 309 -25.62 -6.88 -0.88
C PRO A 309 -25.14 -7.88 -1.95
N PRO A 310 -24.26 -8.83 -1.60
CA PRO A 310 -23.75 -9.13 -0.25
C PRO A 310 -22.52 -8.33 0.18
N TYR A 311 -21.96 -7.49 -0.70
CA TYR A 311 -20.70 -6.79 -0.44
C TYR A 311 -20.88 -5.58 0.48
N ALA A 312 -21.92 -4.77 0.25
CA ALA A 312 -22.37 -3.72 1.16
C ALA A 312 -23.82 -4.03 1.62
N PRO A 313 -24.08 -4.39 2.88
CA PRO A 313 -25.43 -4.71 3.33
C PRO A 313 -26.33 -3.48 3.39
N ASP A 314 -27.65 -3.69 3.35
CA ASP A 314 -28.67 -2.63 3.47
C ASP A 314 -28.76 -1.99 4.88
N THR A 315 -27.72 -2.14 5.71
CA THR A 315 -27.67 -1.70 7.11
C THR A 315 -26.83 -0.42 7.23
N PRO A 316 -27.44 0.79 7.16
CA PRO A 316 -26.70 2.06 7.15
C PRO A 316 -25.86 2.29 8.41
N GLU A 317 -26.21 1.63 9.53
CA GLU A 317 -25.49 1.72 10.81
C GLU A 317 -24.25 0.80 10.87
N ARG A 318 -24.09 -0.16 9.95
CA ARG A 318 -22.89 -1.03 9.93
C ARG A 318 -21.64 -0.18 9.69
N GLY A 319 -20.62 -0.40 10.51
CA GLY A 319 -19.37 0.36 10.46
C GLY A 319 -19.40 1.68 11.25
N VAL A 320 -20.53 2.00 11.89
CA VAL A 320 -20.59 3.06 12.91
C VAL A 320 -20.40 2.38 14.27
N PRO A 321 -19.36 2.72 15.06
CA PRO A 321 -19.21 2.19 16.40
C PRO A 321 -20.41 2.55 17.29
N ASP A 322 -20.99 1.57 17.99
CA ASP A 322 -22.03 1.84 19.00
C ASP A 322 -21.39 2.49 20.24
N ILE A 323 -21.41 3.82 20.27
CA ILE A 323 -20.79 4.63 21.32
C ILE A 323 -21.42 4.35 22.70
N GLU A 324 -22.69 3.98 22.77
CA GLU A 324 -23.37 3.73 24.04
C GLU A 324 -23.04 2.33 24.59
N ALA A 325 -22.87 1.34 23.72
CA ALA A 325 -22.35 0.03 24.10
C ALA A 325 -20.89 0.10 24.57
N LEU A 326 -20.04 0.85 23.86
CA LEU A 326 -18.62 1.04 24.24
C LEU A 326 -18.49 1.71 25.62
N ARG A 327 -19.29 2.75 25.89
CA ARG A 327 -19.32 3.39 27.22
C ARG A 327 -19.75 2.46 28.35
N LYS A 328 -20.71 1.56 28.10
CA LYS A 328 -21.19 0.58 29.10
C LYS A 328 -20.21 -0.56 29.36
N GLU A 329 -19.31 -0.85 28.41
CA GLU A 329 -18.20 -1.78 28.62
C GLU A 329 -17.08 -1.13 29.47
N ASP A 330 -16.77 0.14 29.23
CA ASP A 330 -15.78 0.91 30.02
C ASP A 330 -16.18 1.01 31.51
N GLU A 331 -17.46 1.30 31.80
CA GLU A 331 -17.98 1.33 33.19
C GLU A 331 -17.90 -0.03 33.90
N LYS A 332 -17.81 -1.15 33.17
CA LYS A 332 -17.65 -2.50 33.75
C LYS A 332 -16.19 -2.91 33.93
N ALA A 333 -15.28 -2.33 33.16
CA ALA A 333 -13.85 -2.58 33.25
C ALA A 333 -13.21 -1.88 34.46
N ASP A 334 -13.73 -0.71 34.86
CA ASP A 334 -13.24 0.06 36.02
C ASP A 334 -13.74 -0.46 37.38
N VAL A 335 -14.59 -1.50 37.40
CA VAL A 335 -15.22 -2.05 38.62
C VAL A 335 -14.67 -3.44 39.01
N ASN A 336 -13.66 -3.96 38.29
CA ASN A 336 -12.96 -5.21 38.61
C ASN A 336 -11.45 -5.02 38.75
#